data_AF-A0A933IKT5-F1
#
_entry.id   AF-A0A933IKT5-F1
#
_cell.length_a   1.000
_cell.length_b   1.000
_cell.length_c   1.000
_cell.angle_alpha   90.00
_cell.angle_beta   90.00
_cell.angle_gamma   90.00
#
_symmetry.space_group_name_H-M   'P 1'
#
loop_
_entity.id
_entity.type
_entity.pdbx_description
1 polymer ?
#
loop_
_entity_poly.entity_id
_entity_poly.type
_entity_poly.pdbx_seq_one_letter_code
_entity_poly.pdbx_strand_id
1 'polypeptide(L)' 'MPIAEQVFTQALSLLPMERAELVEQLLSSFEFSSRNTIDSLWAKEAENRIDAYDRGDIKSIPAKEVFAKINRQYQL' A
#
# COMPACT_ATOMS: atom_id res chain seq x y z
N MET A 1 -28.85 -0.39 -14.05
CA MET A 1 -27.74 -0.45 -13.09
C MET A 1 -26.53 0.19 -13.77
N PRO A 2 -25.85 1.18 -13.17
CA PRO A 2 -24.64 1.77 -13.74
C PRO A 2 -23.54 0.72 -13.96
N ILE A 3 -22.70 0.94 -14.96
CA ILE A 3 -21.62 -0.01 -15.34
C ILE A 3 -20.70 -0.31 -14.14
N ALA A 4 -20.34 0.71 -13.37
CA ALA A 4 -19.48 0.54 -12.19
C ALA A 4 -20.07 -0.43 -11.15
N GLU A 5 -21.39 -0.37 -10.92
CA GLU A 5 -22.08 -1.24 -9.96
C GLU A 5 -22.18 -2.69 -10.47
N GLN A 6 -22.32 -2.87 -11.79
CA GLN A 6 -22.28 -4.19 -12.42
C GLN A 6 -20.88 -4.82 -12.36
N VAL A 7 -19.83 -4.03 -12.59
CA VAL A 7 -18.43 -4.49 -12.49
C VAL A 7 -18.08 -4.84 -11.04
N PHE A 8 -18.51 -4.01 -10.08
CA PHE A 8 -18.32 -4.27 -8.66
C PHE A 8 -18.96 -5.59 -8.24
N THR A 9 -20.23 -5.82 -8.62
CA THR A 9 -20.95 -7.05 -8.28
C THR A 9 -20.27 -8.29 -8.86
N GLN A 10 -19.77 -8.21 -10.11
CA GLN A 10 -19.02 -9.31 -10.71
C GLN A 10 -17.69 -9.56 -10.01
N ALA A 11 -16.95 -8.50 -9.66
CA ALA A 11 -15.69 -8.62 -8.91
C ALA A 11 -15.86 -9.27 -7.53
N LEU A 12 -17.03 -9.15 -6.91
CA LEU A 12 -17.34 -9.84 -5.64
C LEU A 12 -17.49 -11.36 -5.79
N SER A 13 -17.80 -11.87 -7.00
CA SER A 13 -17.86 -13.31 -7.26
C SER A 13 -16.49 -13.97 -7.47
N LEU A 14 -15.42 -13.18 -7.62
CA LEU A 14 -14.05 -13.66 -7.76
C LEU A 14 -13.50 -14.18 -6.42
N LEU A 15 -12.54 -15.10 -6.50
CA LEU A 15 -11.76 -15.49 -5.33
C LEU A 15 -11.00 -14.29 -4.77
N PRO A 16 -10.67 -14.27 -3.46
CA PRO A 16 -9.97 -13.14 -2.85
C PRO A 16 -8.68 -12.72 -3.58
N MET A 17 -7.91 -13.68 -4.09
CA MET A 17 -6.67 -13.40 -4.83
C MET A 17 -6.95 -12.75 -6.19
N GLU A 18 -7.88 -13.32 -6.97
CA GLU A 18 -8.28 -12.77 -8.27
C GLU A 18 -8.85 -11.35 -8.13
N ARG A 19 -9.58 -11.08 -7.04
CA ARG A 19 -10.06 -9.74 -6.74
C ARG A 19 -8.91 -8.78 -6.44
N ALA A 20 -7.89 -9.21 -5.70
CA ALA A 20 -6.71 -8.38 -5.43
C ALA A 20 -5.96 -8.06 -6.72
N GLU A 21 -5.74 -9.06 -7.59
CA GLU A 21 -5.10 -8.87 -8.89
C GLU A 21 -5.88 -7.91 -9.80
N LEU A 22 -7.21 -8.00 -9.82
CA LEU A 22 -8.06 -7.07 -10.58
C LEU A 22 -7.93 -5.62 -10.06
N VAL A 23 -7.89 -5.44 -8.73
CA VAL A 23 -7.69 -4.12 -8.12
C VAL A 23 -6.33 -3.54 -8.52
N GLU A 24 -5.26 -4.33 -8.47
CA GLU A 24 -3.92 -3.91 -8.92
C GLU A 24 -3.92 -3.50 -10.39
N GLN A 25 -4.53 -4.28 -11.28
CA GLN A 25 -4.63 -3.94 -12.70
C GLN A 25 -5.39 -2.63 -12.92
N LEU A 26 -6.54 -2.47 -12.25
CA LEU A 26 -7.31 -1.23 -12.33
C LEU A 26 -6.49 -0.03 -11.83
N LEU A 27 -5.83 -0.14 -10.68
CA LEU A 27 -4.95 0.92 -10.15
C LEU A 27 -3.79 1.23 -11.09
N SER A 28 -3.21 0.21 -11.73
CA SER A 28 -2.11 0.39 -12.67
C SER A 28 -2.55 1.19 -13.92
N SER A 29 -3.80 1.03 -14.36
CA SER A 29 -4.36 1.69 -15.55
C SER A 29 -4.52 3.21 -15.41
N PHE A 30 -4.48 3.72 -14.17
CA PHE A 30 -4.45 5.16 -13.97
C PHE A 30 -3.09 5.71 -14.40
N GLU A 31 -3.08 6.42 -15.52
CA GLU A 31 -1.93 7.23 -15.95
C GLU A 31 -1.76 8.41 -14.99
N PHE A 32 -0.90 8.25 -13.99
CA PHE A 32 -0.40 9.37 -13.22
C PHE A 32 0.91 9.81 -13.86
N SER A 33 0.89 10.94 -14.57
CA SER A 33 2.08 11.56 -15.15
C SER A 33 3.20 11.81 -14.13
N SER A 34 2.88 11.80 -12.83
CA SER A 34 3.81 11.92 -11.71
C SER A 34 4.25 10.59 -11.09
N ARG A 35 3.75 9.42 -11.50
CA ARG A 35 4.04 8.12 -10.85
C ARG A 35 5.53 7.85 -10.74
N ASN A 36 6.26 7.92 -11.85
CA ASN A 36 7.71 7.68 -11.87
C ASN A 36 8.50 8.66 -10.98
N THR A 37 8.07 9.92 -10.93
CA THR A 37 8.68 10.95 -10.08
C THR A 37 8.40 10.66 -8.61
N ILE A 38 7.16 10.32 -8.27
CA ILE A 38 6.76 9.94 -6.92
C ILE A 38 7.54 8.70 -6.49
N ASP A 39 7.58 7.64 -7.29
CA ASP A 39 8.31 6.40 -6.99
C ASP A 39 9.80 6.67 -6.73
N SER A 40 10.43 7.53 -7.54
CA SER A 40 11.83 7.95 -7.32
C SER A 40 12.01 8.72 -6.01
N LEU A 41 11.08 9.61 -5.67
CA LEU A 41 11.12 10.35 -4.39
C LEU A 41 10.91 9.42 -3.19
N TRP A 42 10.02 8.44 -3.29
CA TRP A 42 9.79 7.44 -2.25
C TRP A 42 11.01 6.53 -2.05
N ALA A 43 11.63 6.06 -3.14
CA ALA A 43 12.87 5.29 -3.06
C ALA A 43 13.97 6.11 -2.37
N LYS A 44 14.14 7.38 -2.76
CA LYS A 44 15.13 8.26 -2.15
C LYS A 44 14.85 8.51 -0.66
N GLU A 45 13.60 8.73 -0.28
CA GLU A 45 13.21 8.91 1.12
C GLU A 45 13.43 7.64 1.95
N ALA A 46 13.16 6.46 1.40
CA ALA A 46 13.41 5.19 2.08
C ALA A 46 14.90 5.03 2.43
N GLU A 47 15.80 5.25 1.46
CA GLU A 47 17.25 5.22 1.67
C GLU A 47 17.69 6.27 2.70
N ASN A 48 17.19 7.51 2.58
CA ASN A 48 17.52 8.58 3.53
C ASN A 48 17.13 8.23 4.98
N ARG A 49 16.00 7.52 5.17
CA ARG A 49 15.56 7.08 6.50
C ARG A 49 16.41 5.95 7.07
N ILE A 50 16.86 5.03 6.23
CA ILE A 50 17.80 3.98 6.64
C ILE A 50 19.11 4.63 7.08
N ASP A 51 19.67 5.52 6.26
CA ASP A 51 20.90 6.25 6.58
C ASP A 51 20.78 7.06 7.89
N ALA A 52 19.66 7.76 8.09
CA ALA A 52 19.41 8.54 9.30
C ALA A 52 19.31 7.63 10.54
N TYR A 53 18.71 6.45 10.40
CA TYR A 53 18.63 5.47 11.49
C TYR A 53 20.01 4.91 11.84
N ASP A 54 20.79 4.54 10.83
CA ASP A 54 22.14 3.98 11.01
C ASP A 54 23.11 4.99 11.64
N ARG A 55 22.96 6.29 11.33
CA ARG A 55 23.68 7.38 12.01
C ARG A 55 23.16 7.71 13.42
N GLY A 56 21.99 7.20 13.79
CA GLY A 56 21.34 7.50 15.08
C GLY A 56 20.57 8.82 15.12
N ASP A 57 20.35 9.46 13.97
CA ASP A 57 19.59 10.71 13.85
C ASP A 57 18.09 10.50 14.14
N ILE A 58 17.58 9.28 13.89
CA ILE A 58 16.19 8.89 14.18
C ILE A 58 16.14 7.59 15.00
N LYS A 59 15.06 7.45 15.79
CA LYS A 59 14.81 6.23 16.59
C LYS A 59 13.83 5.30 15.88
N SER A 60 14.05 4.01 16.01
CA SER A 60 13.07 2.98 15.64
C SER A 60 12.22 2.58 16.85
N ILE A 61 11.07 1.97 16.57
CA ILE A 61 10.28 1.25 17.57
C ILE A 61 10.33 -0.24 17.28
N PRO A 62 10.31 -1.12 18.29
CA PRO A 62 10.29 -2.56 18.07
C PRO A 62 9.08 -2.99 17.23
N ALA A 63 9.29 -3.89 16.27
CA ALA A 63 8.23 -4.40 15.41
C ALA A 63 7.04 -4.99 16.21
N LYS A 64 7.31 -5.64 17.35
CA LYS A 64 6.27 -6.15 18.27
C LYS A 64 5.27 -5.08 18.72
N GLU A 65 5.73 -3.83 18.91
CA GLU A 65 4.88 -2.72 19.35
C GLU A 65 3.97 -2.24 18.22
N VAL A 66 4.49 -2.26 16.98
CA VAL A 66 3.72 -1.97 15.77
C VAL A 66 2.61 -3.01 15.60
N PHE A 67 2.93 -4.30 15.66
CA PHE A 67 1.93 -5.36 15.55
C PHE A 67 0.89 -5.31 16.68
N ALA A 68 1.32 -5.09 17.92
CA ALA A 68 0.39 -4.94 19.05
C ALA A 68 -0.54 -3.71 18.89
N LYS A 69 -0.09 -2.65 18.22
CA LYS A 69 -0.94 -1.49 17.91
C LYS A 69 -1.96 -1.84 16.81
N ILE A 70 -1.54 -2.51 15.74
CA ILE A 70 -2.40 -2.92 14.63
C ILE A 70 -3.49 -3.87 15.12
N ASN A 71 -3.13 -4.91 15.89
CA ASN A 71 -4.10 -5.86 16.44
C ASN A 71 -5.13 -5.19 17.35
N ARG A 72 -4.69 -4.23 18.18
CA ARG A 72 -5.64 -3.43 19.00
C ARG A 72 -6.57 -2.56 18.16
N GLN A 73 -6.08 -2.00 17.06
CA GLN A 73 -6.86 -1.09 16.20
C GLN A 73 -7.86 -1.84 15.31
N TYR A 74 -7.53 -3.05 14.88
CA TYR A 74 -8.35 -3.83 13.93
C TYR A 74 -8.96 -5.11 14.52
N GLN A 75 -8.78 -5.37 15.83
CA GLN A 75 -9.28 -6.57 16.53
C GLN A 75 -8.95 -7.90 15.82
N LEU A 76 -7.73 -8.00 15.27
CA LEU A 76 -7.17 -9.25 14.74
C LEU A 76 -6.57 -10.10 15.86
#